data_AF-A0A935T4Y9-F1
#
_entry.id   AF-A0A935T4Y9-F1
#
_cell.length_a   1.000
_cell.length_b   1.000
_cell.length_c   1.000
_cell.angle_alpha   90.00
_cell.angle_beta   90.00
_cell.angle_gamma   90.00
#
_symmetry.space_group_name_H-M   'P 1'
#
loop_
_entity.id
_entity.type
_entity.pdbx_description
1 polymer ?
#
loop_
_entity_poly.entity_id
_entity_poly.type
_entity_poly.pdbx_seq_one_letter_code
_entity_poly.pdbx_strand_id
1 'polypeptide(L)'
;MSLRPEHARATIRSLIPALLVLLLAGAATAYDPDASVHGNYRGQCRRLTKQLAYYEKTILPMAIQRGDVAWEDATNDQIKRLWHKRADLCPKYGKERARLQRLADRIRAFNKMVARAGRAAARYFTAGAVP
;
A
#
# COMPACT_ATOMS: atom_id res chain seq x y z
N MET A 1 -25.82 -62.85 -21.38
CA MET A 1 -25.57 -62.75 -19.93
C MET A 1 -26.41 -61.61 -19.38
N SER A 2 -27.51 -61.93 -18.68
CA SER A 2 -28.44 -60.94 -18.16
C SER A 2 -28.04 -60.58 -16.73
N LEU A 3 -27.61 -59.33 -16.50
CA LEU A 3 -27.24 -58.83 -15.18
C LEU A 3 -28.51 -58.65 -14.35
N ARG A 4 -28.60 -59.36 -13.21
CA ARG A 4 -29.74 -59.27 -12.30
C ARG A 4 -29.85 -57.84 -11.71
N PRO A 5 -31.04 -57.21 -11.76
CA PRO A 5 -31.25 -55.80 -11.38
C PRO A 5 -31.01 -55.50 -9.89
N GLU A 6 -30.99 -56.54 -9.05
CA GLU A 6 -30.71 -56.46 -7.61
C GLU A 6 -29.26 -56.01 -7.33
N HIS A 7 -28.28 -56.45 -8.12
CA HIS A 7 -26.87 -56.09 -7.92
C HIS A 7 -26.56 -54.65 -8.32
N ALA A 8 -27.30 -54.08 -9.29
CA ALA A 8 -27.13 -52.69 -9.72
C ALA A 8 -27.61 -51.68 -8.67
N ARG A 9 -28.64 -52.03 -7.88
CA ARG A 9 -29.18 -51.14 -6.84
C ARG A 9 -28.30 -51.09 -5.59
N ALA A 10 -27.63 -52.19 -5.25
CA ALA A 10 -26.71 -52.28 -4.12
C ALA A 10 -25.41 -51.48 -4.37
N THR A 11 -24.87 -51.53 -5.58
CA THR A 11 -23.64 -50.81 -5.94
C THR A 11 -23.84 -49.29 -5.96
N ILE A 12 -24.95 -48.81 -6.52
CA ILE A 12 -25.28 -47.38 -6.57
C ILE A 12 -25.43 -46.77 -5.16
N ARG A 13 -26.05 -47.49 -4.21
CA ARG A 13 -26.20 -47.01 -2.83
C ARG A 13 -24.88 -46.87 -2.06
N SER A 14 -23.85 -47.65 -2.43
CA SER A 14 -22.52 -47.58 -1.80
C SER A 14 -21.62 -46.47 -2.37
N LEU A 15 -21.88 -46.01 -3.60
CA LEU A 15 -21.08 -44.99 -4.27
C LEU A 15 -21.41 -43.56 -3.81
N ILE A 16 -22.67 -43.31 -3.42
CA ILE A 16 -23.12 -42.01 -2.94
C ILE A 16 -22.38 -41.55 -1.67
N PRO A 17 -22.25 -42.37 -0.60
CA PRO A 17 -21.50 -41.94 0.59
C PRO A 17 -19.99 -41.83 0.31
N ALA A 18 -19.43 -42.68 -0.55
CA ALA A 18 -18.01 -42.61 -0.92
C ALA A 18 -17.68 -41.31 -1.67
N LEU A 19 -18.55 -40.89 -2.59
CA LEU A 19 -18.41 -39.62 -3.31
C LEU A 19 -18.53 -38.41 -2.37
N LEU A 20 -19.45 -38.48 -1.39
CA LEU A 20 -19.65 -37.42 -0.40
C LEU A 20 -18.43 -37.26 0.53
N VAL A 21 -17.81 -38.37 0.93
CA VAL A 21 -16.59 -38.36 1.75
C VAL A 21 -15.40 -37.78 0.97
N LEU A 22 -15.27 -38.10 -0.32
CA LEU A 22 -14.23 -37.53 -1.18
C LEU A 22 -14.42 -36.01 -1.40
N LEU A 23 -15.65 -35.54 -1.50
CA LEU A 23 -15.97 -34.10 -1.63
C LEU A 23 -15.71 -33.34 -0.33
N LEU A 24 -15.97 -33.93 0.85
CA LEU A 24 -15.69 -33.29 2.13
C LEU A 24 -14.19 -33.26 2.47
N ALA A 25 -13.43 -34.28 2.08
CA ALA A 25 -12.00 -34.36 2.39
C ALA A 25 -11.15 -33.28 1.67
N GLY A 26 -11.57 -32.83 0.49
CA GLY A 26 -10.84 -31.81 -0.30
C GLY A 26 -11.11 -30.35 0.10
N ALA A 27 -12.19 -30.07 0.83
CA ALA A 27 -12.56 -28.70 1.19
C ALA A 27 -11.63 -28.10 2.26
N ALA A 28 -11.07 -28.93 3.14
CA ALA A 28 -10.17 -28.48 4.20
C ALA A 28 -8.75 -28.12 3.69
N THR A 29 -8.33 -28.68 2.56
CA THR A 29 -6.98 -28.45 2.00
C THR A 29 -6.91 -27.29 0.99
N ALA A 30 -8.06 -26.70 0.64
CA ALA A 30 -8.12 -25.55 -0.28
C ALA A 30 -8.20 -24.19 0.46
N TYR A 31 -8.42 -24.20 1.77
CA TYR A 31 -8.36 -22.99 2.59
C TYR A 31 -6.89 -22.67 2.92
N ASP A 32 -6.27 -21.88 2.06
CA ASP A 32 -4.96 -21.30 2.33
C ASP A 32 -5.17 -19.91 2.97
N PRO A 33 -4.97 -19.77 4.30
CA PRO A 33 -5.11 -18.48 4.97
C PRO A 33 -4.13 -17.46 4.39
N ASP A 34 -2.95 -17.88 3.93
CA ASP A 34 -1.95 -16.98 3.36
C ASP A 34 -2.38 -16.41 2.01
N ALA A 35 -3.08 -17.18 1.19
CA ALA A 35 -3.65 -16.69 -0.08
C ALA A 35 -4.70 -15.59 0.16
N SER A 36 -5.55 -15.74 1.19
CA SER A 36 -6.54 -14.72 1.57
C SER A 36 -5.88 -13.45 2.11
N VAL A 37 -4.81 -13.60 2.89
CA VAL A 37 -4.02 -12.51 3.46
C VAL A 37 -3.31 -11.76 2.32
N HIS A 38 -2.63 -12.46 1.43
CA HIS A 38 -1.90 -11.86 0.30
C HIS A 38 -2.83 -11.17 -0.72
N GLY A 39 -4.01 -11.75 -0.98
CA GLY A 39 -5.06 -11.14 -1.81
C GLY A 39 -5.64 -9.86 -1.19
N ASN A 40 -5.92 -9.89 0.12
CA ASN A 40 -6.43 -8.73 0.86
C ASN A 40 -5.41 -7.58 0.88
N TYR A 41 -4.13 -7.87 1.10
CA TYR A 41 -3.06 -6.85 1.03
C TYR A 41 -2.99 -6.19 -0.36
N ARG A 42 -3.07 -6.97 -1.45
CA ARG A 42 -3.11 -6.39 -2.82
C ARG A 42 -4.33 -5.50 -3.05
N GLY A 43 -5.50 -5.92 -2.56
CA GLY A 43 -6.74 -5.13 -2.63
C GLY A 43 -6.63 -3.81 -1.85
N GLN A 44 -6.10 -3.86 -0.63
CA GLN A 44 -5.88 -2.68 0.21
C GLN A 44 -4.87 -1.71 -0.41
N CYS A 45 -3.76 -2.22 -0.96
CA CYS A 45 -2.78 -1.40 -1.67
C CYS A 45 -3.38 -0.66 -2.86
N ARG A 46 -4.21 -1.33 -3.65
CA ARG A 46 -4.91 -0.72 -4.79
C ARG A 46 -5.91 0.34 -4.33
N ARG A 47 -6.67 0.06 -3.26
CA ARG A 47 -7.63 1.00 -2.67
C ARG A 47 -6.94 2.26 -2.16
N LEU A 48 -5.86 2.11 -1.39
CA LEU A 48 -5.08 3.24 -0.87
C LEU A 48 -4.47 4.07 -2.01
N THR A 49 -3.97 3.41 -3.06
CA THR A 49 -3.43 4.12 -4.24
C THR A 49 -4.50 4.93 -4.97
N LYS A 50 -5.70 4.36 -5.15
CA LYS A 50 -6.83 5.11 -5.72
C LYS A 50 -7.25 6.28 -4.84
N GLN A 51 -7.27 6.07 -3.52
CA GLN A 51 -7.62 7.11 -2.56
C GLN A 51 -6.62 8.27 -2.58
N LEU A 52 -5.32 7.97 -2.59
CA LEU A 52 -4.28 8.99 -2.77
C LEU A 52 -4.47 9.78 -4.06
N ALA A 53 -4.68 9.07 -5.19
CA ALA A 53 -4.90 9.72 -6.48
C ALA A 53 -6.14 10.63 -6.48
N TYR A 54 -7.21 10.26 -5.76
CA TYR A 54 -8.40 11.09 -5.62
C TYR A 54 -8.12 12.37 -4.82
N TYR A 55 -7.44 12.26 -3.68
CA TYR A 55 -7.08 13.44 -2.91
C TYR A 55 -6.12 14.36 -3.66
N GLU A 56 -5.09 13.81 -4.30
CA GLU A 56 -4.08 14.58 -5.05
C GLU A 56 -4.65 15.25 -6.30
N LYS A 57 -5.53 14.58 -7.05
CA LYS A 57 -6.00 15.07 -8.36
C LYS A 57 -7.36 15.77 -8.32
N THR A 58 -8.13 15.58 -7.25
CA THR A 58 -9.50 16.12 -7.17
C THR A 58 -9.66 17.06 -5.99
N ILE A 59 -9.33 16.61 -4.78
CA ILE A 59 -9.60 17.41 -3.57
C ILE A 59 -8.59 18.54 -3.40
N LEU A 60 -7.29 18.26 -3.53
CA LEU A 60 -6.24 19.26 -3.35
C LEU A 60 -6.37 20.41 -4.37
N PRO A 61 -6.58 20.16 -5.68
CA PRO A 61 -6.81 21.25 -6.63
C PRO A 61 -8.08 22.04 -6.33
N MET A 62 -9.12 21.39 -5.80
CA MET A 62 -10.36 22.08 -5.41
C MET A 62 -10.15 23.01 -4.22
N ALA A 63 -9.35 22.61 -3.22
CA ALA A 63 -8.97 23.46 -2.10
C ALA A 63 -8.16 24.67 -2.57
N ILE A 64 -7.16 24.44 -3.43
CA ILE A 64 -6.34 25.50 -4.02
C ILE A 64 -7.20 26.47 -4.85
N GLN A 65 -8.10 25.96 -5.70
CA GLN A 65 -8.99 26.78 -6.53
C GLN A 65 -9.93 27.66 -5.70
N ARG A 66 -10.33 27.20 -4.51
CA ARG A 66 -11.15 27.98 -3.58
C ARG A 66 -10.33 28.95 -2.71
N GLY A 67 -9.00 28.86 -2.73
CA GLY A 67 -8.13 29.65 -1.88
C GLY A 67 -8.26 29.33 -0.39
N ASP A 68 -8.75 28.14 -0.05
CA ASP A 68 -8.93 27.72 1.34
C ASP A 68 -7.68 27.01 1.86
N VAL A 69 -6.81 27.79 2.51
CA VAL A 69 -5.52 27.33 3.03
C VAL A 69 -5.71 26.26 4.12
N ALA A 70 -6.72 26.39 4.97
CA ALA A 70 -6.97 25.41 6.03
C ALA A 70 -7.39 24.06 5.44
N TRP A 71 -8.20 24.09 4.38
CA TRP A 71 -8.58 22.87 3.67
C TRP A 71 -7.41 22.28 2.87
N GLU A 72 -6.58 23.12 2.25
CA GLU A 72 -5.36 22.68 1.56
C GLU A 72 -4.42 21.94 2.53
N ASP A 73 -4.13 22.54 3.68
CA ASP A 73 -3.26 21.96 4.71
C ASP A 73 -3.82 20.65 5.25
N ALA A 74 -5.11 20.61 5.58
CA ALA A 74 -5.77 19.39 6.03
C ALA A 74 -5.73 18.28 4.97
N THR A 75 -5.84 18.65 3.69
CA THR A 75 -5.75 17.72 2.55
C THR A 75 -4.34 17.19 2.38
N ASN A 76 -3.32 18.05 2.44
CA ASN A 76 -1.91 17.68 2.38
C ASN A 76 -1.53 16.72 3.53
N ASP A 77 -2.01 17.00 4.74
CA ASP A 77 -1.81 16.13 5.89
C ASP A 77 -2.47 14.76 5.71
N GLN A 78 -3.68 14.73 5.13
CA GLN A 78 -4.36 13.47 4.84
C GLN A 78 -3.63 12.66 3.77
N ILE A 79 -3.15 13.31 2.71
CA ILE A 79 -2.31 12.68 1.67
C ILE A 79 -1.07 12.07 2.31
N LYS A 80 -0.38 12.81 3.18
CA LYS A 80 0.82 12.33 3.89
C LYS A 80 0.53 11.10 4.75
N ARG A 81 -0.57 11.11 5.52
CA ARG A 81 -1.00 9.95 6.33
C ARG A 81 -1.28 8.73 5.46
N LEU A 82 -2.02 8.89 4.36
CA LEU A 82 -2.33 7.79 3.44
C LEU A 82 -1.07 7.26 2.75
N TRP A 83 -0.13 8.14 2.42
CA TRP A 83 1.13 7.77 1.79
C TRP A 83 1.99 6.91 2.73
N HIS A 84 2.10 7.29 4.01
CA HIS A 84 2.78 6.46 5.02
C HIS A 84 2.09 5.12 5.20
N LYS A 85 0.76 5.11 5.38
CA LYS A 85 -0.02 3.88 5.49
C LYS A 85 0.16 2.94 4.29
N ARG A 86 0.23 3.50 3.07
CA ARG A 86 0.52 2.71 1.86
C ARG A 86 1.93 2.15 1.87
N ALA A 87 2.92 2.93 2.29
CA ALA A 87 4.30 2.45 2.35
C ALA A 87 4.48 1.30 3.37
N ASP A 88 3.75 1.34 4.48
CA ASP A 88 3.83 0.33 5.54
C ASP A 88 3.12 -0.97 5.13
N LEU A 89 1.98 -0.88 4.43
CA LEU A 89 1.21 -2.04 3.98
C LEU A 89 1.72 -2.65 2.66
N CYS A 90 2.39 -1.87 1.82
CA CYS A 90 2.73 -2.26 0.46
C CYS A 90 4.26 -2.27 0.26
N PRO A 91 4.92 -3.45 0.21
CA PRO A 91 6.38 -3.55 0.21
C PRO A 91 7.04 -2.91 -1.02
N LYS A 92 6.33 -2.84 -2.15
CA LYS A 92 6.78 -2.13 -3.36
C LYS A 92 7.03 -0.64 -3.09
N TYR A 93 6.15 0.01 -2.32
CA TYR A 93 6.19 1.44 -2.05
C TYR A 93 7.04 1.77 -0.81
N GLY A 94 7.26 0.81 0.11
CA GLY A 94 8.21 0.98 1.22
C GLY A 94 9.64 1.25 0.75
N LYS A 95 10.10 0.56 -0.31
CA LYS A 95 11.42 0.81 -0.92
C LYS A 95 11.53 2.21 -1.52
N GLU A 96 10.45 2.69 -2.13
CA GLU A 96 10.37 4.03 -2.71
C GLU A 96 10.41 5.12 -1.62
N ARG A 97 9.73 4.90 -0.50
CA ARG A 97 9.81 5.78 0.69
C ARG A 97 11.23 5.91 1.21
N ALA A 98 11.94 4.80 1.39
CA ALA A 98 13.32 4.82 1.85
C ALA A 98 14.25 5.58 0.87
N ARG A 99 14.01 5.44 -0.44
CA ARG A 99 14.76 6.19 -1.47
C ARG A 99 14.48 7.69 -1.37
N LEU A 100 13.22 8.09 -1.24
CA LEU A 100 12.82 9.49 -1.10
C LEU A 100 13.34 10.12 0.19
N GLN A 101 13.32 9.40 1.31
CA GLN A 101 13.92 9.86 2.57
C GLN A 101 15.42 10.12 2.41
N ARG A 102 16.17 9.19 1.79
CA ARG A 102 17.60 9.40 1.51
C ARG A 102 17.86 10.62 0.63
N LEU A 103 16.99 10.89 -0.34
CA LEU A 103 17.09 12.09 -1.18
C LEU A 103 16.83 13.37 -0.36
N ALA A 104 15.81 13.37 0.49
CA ALA A 104 15.52 14.50 1.38
C ALA A 104 16.68 14.78 2.33
N ASP A 105 17.31 13.75 2.90
CA ASP A 105 18.48 13.89 3.76
C ASP A 105 19.68 14.47 3.01
N ARG A 106 19.91 14.05 1.76
CA ARG A 106 20.96 14.62 0.90
C ARG A 106 20.72 16.10 0.60
N ILE A 107 19.49 16.49 0.28
CA ILE A 107 19.14 17.90 0.05
C ILE A 107 19.35 18.71 1.32
N ARG A 108 18.94 18.19 2.49
CA ARG A 108 19.15 18.86 3.77
C ARG A 108 20.64 19.03 4.09
N ALA A 109 21.45 18.00 3.82
CA ALA A 109 22.90 18.08 3.99
C ALA A 109 23.53 19.12 3.05
N PHE A 110 23.09 19.16 1.80
CA PHE A 110 23.52 20.17 0.83
C PHE A 110 23.15 21.59 1.27
N ASN A 111 21.90 21.84 1.67
CA ASN A 111 21.48 23.14 2.18
C ASN A 111 22.27 23.57 3.42
N LYS A 112 22.64 22.62 4.29
CA LYS A 112 23.51 22.90 5.44
C LYS A 112 24.93 23.29 5.01
N MET A 113 25.47 22.66 3.96
CA MET A 113 26.75 23.04 3.38
C MET A 113 26.69 24.43 2.75
N VAL A 114 25.68 24.70 1.92
CA VAL A 114 25.47 26.02 1.30
C VAL A 114 25.29 27.11 2.36
N ALA A 115 24.51 26.86 3.41
CA ALA A 115 24.33 27.83 4.50
C ALA A 115 25.61 28.07 5.33
N ARG A 116 26.51 27.09 5.41
CA ARG A 116 27.83 27.25 6.04
C ARG A 116 28.77 28.03 5.13
N ALA A 117 28.80 27.69 3.83
CA ALA A 117 29.57 28.40 2.83
C ALA A 117 29.13 29.87 2.71
N GLY A 118 27.81 30.12 2.70
CA GLY A 118 27.24 31.47 2.69
C GLY A 118 27.58 32.26 3.95
N ARG A 119 27.56 31.64 5.14
CA ARG A 119 28.03 32.30 6.38
C ARG A 119 29.53 32.57 6.39
N ALA A 120 30.33 31.66 5.84
CA ALA A 120 31.77 31.87 5.71
C ALA A 120 32.07 33.00 4.71
N ALA A 121 31.45 32.98 3.53
CA ALA A 121 31.54 34.02 2.53
C ALA A 121 31.07 35.37 3.08
N ALA A 122 29.92 35.42 3.75
CA ALA A 122 29.44 36.62 4.41
C ALA A 122 30.48 37.16 5.41
N ARG A 123 31.07 36.33 6.28
CA ARG A 123 32.14 36.75 7.19
C ARG A 123 33.38 37.28 6.47
N TYR A 124 33.77 36.67 5.34
CA TYR A 124 34.90 37.14 4.53
C TYR A 124 34.60 38.47 3.82
N PHE A 125 33.39 38.64 3.28
CA PHE A 125 33.02 39.84 2.51
C PHE A 125 32.53 40.99 3.39
N THR A 126 32.00 40.73 4.59
CA THR A 126 31.55 41.78 5.52
C THR A 126 32.59 42.13 6.58
N ALA A 127 33.74 41.45 6.64
CA ALA A 127 34.83 41.72 7.58
C ALA A 127 34.36 41.98 9.04
N GLY A 128 33.34 41.24 9.50
CA GLY A 128 32.81 41.37 10.87
C GLY A 128 31.71 42.44 11.08
N ALA A 129 31.15 43.02 10.03
CA ALA A 129 30.19 44.13 10.13
C ALA A 129 28.69 43.74 10.25
N VAL A 130 28.36 42.61 10.89
CA VAL A 130 26.96 42.33 11.28
C VAL A 130 26.95 41.88 12.75
N PRO A 131 26.23 42.60 13.65
CA PRO A 131 26.16 42.27 15.07
C PRO A 131 25.54 40.90 15.34
#